data_AF-A0A9P5AYJ6-F1
#
_entry.id   AF-A0A9P5AYJ6-F1
#
_cell.length_a   1.000
_cell.length_b   1.000
_cell.length_c   1.000
_cell.angle_alpha   90.00
_cell.angle_beta   90.00
_cell.angle_gamma   90.00
#
_symmetry.space_group_name_H-M   'P 1'
#
loop_
_entity.id
_entity.type
_entity.pdbx_description
1 polymer ?
#
loop_
_entity_poly.entity_id
_entity_poly.type
_entity_poly.pdbx_seq_one_letter_code
_entity_poly.pdbx_strand_id
1 'polypeptide(L)'
;MDVASSPTLAQLARLTEHQINNVTYQNIALTNISNYGVDIQQDYLNGGPTGKPTNGVKISNIKFIKVTGTIASSAQNWYILCGNGSCSGFTFSGNAITGGGKTSSCNYPTKTCPS
;
A
#
# COMPACT_ATOMS: atom_id res chain seq x y z
N MET A 1 -7.21 -1.29 -23.77
CA MET A 1 -8.10 -0.14 -23.51
C MET A 1 -8.35 -0.11 -22.02
N ASP A 2 -7.90 0.97 -21.40
CA ASP A 2 -8.04 1.42 -20.01
C ASP A 2 -8.02 0.42 -18.86
N VAL A 3 -6.88 0.37 -18.16
CA VAL A 3 -6.82 -0.01 -16.73
C VAL A 3 -6.67 1.29 -15.91
N ALA A 4 -7.65 2.18 -16.08
CA ALA A 4 -7.82 3.39 -15.29
C ALA A 4 -9.14 3.28 -14.52
N SER A 5 -9.18 2.48 -13.44
CA SER A 5 -10.38 2.39 -12.58
C SER A 5 -10.12 1.96 -11.13
N SER A 6 -8.91 2.16 -10.62
CA SER A 6 -8.68 2.16 -9.18
C SER A 6 -7.77 3.34 -8.84
N PRO A 7 -8.19 4.31 -8.00
CA PRO A 7 -7.30 5.35 -7.52
C PRO A 7 -6.39 4.74 -6.47
N THR A 8 -5.46 3.88 -6.89
CA THR A 8 -4.33 3.50 -6.06
C THR A 8 -3.38 4.70 -6.03
N LEU A 9 -3.17 5.28 -4.85
CA LEU A 9 -2.09 6.23 -4.64
C LEU A 9 -0.76 5.48 -4.80
N ALA A 10 -0.26 5.39 -6.02
CA ALA A 10 1.11 5.04 -6.32
C ALA A 10 1.83 6.31 -6.79
N GLN A 11 2.35 7.09 -5.83
CA GLN A 11 3.05 8.33 -6.11
C GLN A 11 4.47 8.07 -6.64
N LEU A 12 4.79 8.69 -7.79
CA LEU A 12 6.12 8.87 -8.39
C LEU A 12 7.25 9.05 -7.36
N ALA A 13 8.21 8.14 -7.35
CA ALA A 13 9.55 8.37 -6.79
C ALA A 13 10.50 8.77 -7.93
N ARG A 14 11.28 9.85 -7.74
CA ARG A 14 12.29 10.29 -8.71
C ARG A 14 13.36 9.19 -8.91
N LEU A 15 13.53 8.74 -10.15
CA LEU A 15 14.46 7.67 -10.56
C LEU A 15 15.93 8.14 -10.58
N THR A 16 16.47 8.56 -9.45
CA THR A 16 17.93 8.77 -9.33
C THR A 16 18.60 7.75 -8.41
N GLU A 17 17.83 7.03 -7.58
CA GLU A 17 18.32 5.92 -6.76
C GLU A 17 17.21 4.86 -6.64
N HIS A 18 17.56 3.57 -6.44
CA HIS A 18 16.59 2.48 -6.23
C HIS A 18 15.90 2.58 -4.85
N GLN A 19 15.32 3.73 -4.55
CA GLN A 19 14.78 4.05 -3.24
C GLN A 19 13.51 4.90 -3.34
N ILE A 20 12.54 4.53 -2.52
CA ILE A 20 11.35 5.31 -2.16
C ILE A 20 11.56 5.74 -0.71
N ASN A 21 11.56 7.04 -0.45
CA ASN A 21 11.82 7.57 0.89
C ASN A 21 10.91 8.76 1.18
N ASN A 22 10.53 8.90 2.45
CA ASN A 22 9.85 10.06 3.00
C ASN A 22 8.54 10.42 2.26
N VAL A 23 7.70 9.40 2.04
CA VAL A 23 6.38 9.56 1.42
C VAL A 23 5.33 9.66 2.53
N THR A 24 4.47 10.66 2.46
CA THR A 24 3.38 10.85 3.41
C THR A 24 2.04 10.89 2.69
N TYR A 25 1.14 10.02 3.12
CA TYR A 25 -0.27 10.00 2.75
C TYR A 25 -1.07 10.50 3.94
N GLN A 26 -1.67 11.69 3.79
CA GLN A 26 -2.32 12.37 4.90
C GLN A 26 -3.70 12.91 4.54
N ASN A 27 -4.67 12.75 5.45
CA ASN A 27 -6.05 13.24 5.32
C ASN A 27 -6.73 12.75 4.03
N ILE A 28 -6.61 11.46 3.75
CA ILE A 28 -7.17 10.84 2.55
C ILE A 28 -8.49 10.18 2.90
N ALA A 29 -9.56 10.58 2.20
CA ALA A 29 -10.86 9.93 2.28
C ALA A 29 -11.01 8.90 1.16
N LEU A 30 -11.27 7.65 1.53
CA LEU A 30 -11.52 6.54 0.61
C LEU A 30 -13.02 6.31 0.45
N THR A 31 -13.47 6.07 -0.78
CA THR A 31 -14.87 5.73 -1.06
C THR A 31 -14.93 4.73 -2.20
N ASN A 32 -15.60 3.61 -1.95
CA ASN A 32 -15.90 2.58 -2.96
C ASN A 32 -14.67 2.05 -3.71
N ILE A 33 -13.55 1.85 -3.00
CA ILE A 33 -12.34 1.29 -3.60
C ILE A 33 -12.54 -0.20 -3.89
N SER A 34 -12.20 -0.63 -5.10
CA SER A 34 -12.58 -1.95 -5.65
C SER A 34 -11.65 -3.09 -5.23
N ASN A 35 -10.36 -2.80 -5.01
CA ASN A 35 -9.32 -3.80 -4.77
C ASN A 35 -8.60 -3.65 -3.42
N TYR A 36 -7.96 -2.50 -3.18
CA TYR A 36 -7.15 -2.25 -1.98
C TYR A 36 -7.39 -0.85 -1.46
N GLY A 37 -7.71 -0.71 -0.17
CA GLY A 37 -7.71 0.60 0.48
C GLY A 37 -6.32 1.23 0.50
N VAL A 38 -5.33 0.46 0.97
CA VAL A 38 -3.90 0.76 0.84
C VAL A 38 -3.16 -0.45 0.29
N ASP A 39 -2.28 -0.19 -0.68
CA ASP A 39 -1.42 -1.18 -1.32
C ASP A 39 0.05 -0.69 -1.31
N ILE A 40 0.93 -1.45 -0.67
CA ILE A 40 2.38 -1.34 -0.82
C ILE A 40 2.91 -2.71 -1.23
N GLN A 41 3.34 -2.88 -2.47
CA GLN A 41 3.84 -4.15 -2.97
C GLN A 41 5.12 -4.02 -3.80
N GLN A 42 6.09 -4.92 -3.55
CA GLN A 42 7.41 -4.93 -4.18
C GLN A 42 7.61 -6.06 -5.20
N ASP A 43 6.52 -6.56 -5.76
CA ASP A 43 6.46 -7.74 -6.63
C ASP A 43 5.93 -7.43 -8.03
N TYR A 44 5.79 -6.15 -8.39
CA TYR A 44 5.36 -5.71 -9.71
C TYR A 44 6.41 -6.00 -10.79
N LEU A 45 5.96 -6.68 -11.85
CA LEU A 45 6.76 -6.95 -13.04
C LEU A 45 5.86 -6.95 -14.29
N ASN A 46 6.25 -6.25 -15.35
CA ASN A 46 5.59 -6.28 -16.67
C ASN A 46 4.06 -6.10 -16.65
N GLY A 47 3.55 -5.20 -15.80
CA GLY A 47 2.13 -4.86 -15.74
C GLY A 47 1.31 -5.63 -14.71
N GLY A 48 1.91 -6.50 -13.88
CA GLY A 48 1.17 -7.19 -12.82
C GLY A 48 2.02 -7.64 -11.62
N PRO A 49 1.36 -7.98 -10.50
CA PRO A 49 2.00 -8.56 -9.33
C PRO A 49 2.40 -10.02 -9.60
N THR A 50 3.53 -10.44 -9.04
CA THR A 50 4.07 -11.81 -9.19
C THR A 50 3.84 -12.68 -7.95
N GLY A 51 3.40 -12.08 -6.84
CA GLY A 51 3.32 -12.68 -5.52
C GLY A 51 4.66 -12.87 -4.81
N LYS A 52 5.77 -12.44 -5.44
CA LYS A 52 7.14 -12.65 -4.94
C LYS A 52 7.88 -11.31 -4.84
N PRO A 53 7.85 -10.65 -3.67
CA PRO A 53 8.47 -9.34 -3.53
C PRO A 53 9.99 -9.45 -3.60
N THR A 54 10.61 -8.51 -4.30
CA THR A 54 12.07 -8.35 -4.34
C THR A 54 12.51 -7.24 -3.40
N ASN A 55 13.81 -7.17 -3.10
CA ASN A 55 14.38 -6.20 -2.17
C ASN A 55 15.37 -5.21 -2.81
N GLY A 56 15.34 -5.14 -4.15
CA GLY A 56 16.20 -4.25 -4.95
C GLY A 56 15.83 -2.77 -4.83
N VAL A 57 14.56 -2.47 -4.54
CA VAL A 57 14.10 -1.12 -4.20
C VAL A 57 13.95 -1.00 -2.69
N LYS A 58 14.58 0.01 -2.08
CA LYS A 58 14.40 0.30 -0.65
C LYS A 58 13.21 1.24 -0.43
N ILE A 59 12.32 0.90 0.48
CA ILE A 59 11.17 1.71 0.85
C ILE A 59 11.33 2.12 2.31
N SER A 60 11.35 3.42 2.57
CA SER A 60 11.71 3.95 3.89
C SER A 60 10.85 5.14 4.27
N ASN A 61 10.58 5.29 5.57
CA ASN A 61 9.92 6.47 6.15
C ASN A 61 8.58 6.81 5.50
N ILE A 62 7.73 5.79 5.34
CA ILE A 62 6.39 5.96 4.77
C ILE A 62 5.40 6.25 5.90
N LYS A 63 4.52 7.24 5.71
CA LYS A 63 3.54 7.64 6.70
C LYS A 63 2.13 7.57 6.12
N PHE A 64 1.24 6.88 6.83
CA PHE A 64 -0.20 6.88 6.58
C PHE A 64 -0.88 7.54 7.78
N ILE A 65 -1.41 8.75 7.58
CA ILE A 65 -1.96 9.58 8.64
C ILE A 65 -3.39 9.98 8.28
N LYS A 66 -4.39 9.57 9.07
CA LYS A 66 -5.80 9.89 8.80
C LYS A 66 -6.23 9.47 7.38
N VAL A 67 -5.86 8.25 6.99
CA VAL A 67 -6.43 7.57 5.82
C VAL A 67 -7.68 6.84 6.28
N THR A 68 -8.84 7.32 5.89
CA THR A 68 -10.14 6.88 6.44
C THR A 68 -11.16 6.65 5.34
N GLY A 69 -12.15 5.81 5.59
CA GLY A 69 -13.32 5.67 4.73
C GLY A 69 -13.76 4.23 4.55
N THR A 70 -14.60 4.01 3.54
CA THR A 70 -15.22 2.71 3.29
C THR A 70 -14.88 2.24 1.89
N ILE A 71 -14.44 0.98 1.78
CA ILE A 71 -14.11 0.32 0.52
C ILE A 71 -15.15 -0.76 0.19
N ALA A 72 -15.11 -1.27 -1.04
CA ALA A 72 -16.03 -2.32 -1.48
C ALA A 72 -15.81 -3.64 -0.71
N SER A 73 -16.86 -4.42 -0.50
CA SER A 73 -16.76 -5.73 0.17
C SER A 73 -15.88 -6.74 -0.59
N SER A 74 -15.68 -6.53 -1.89
CA SER A 74 -14.75 -7.32 -2.72
C SER A 74 -13.27 -6.98 -2.50
N ALA A 75 -12.97 -5.93 -1.75
CA ALA A 75 -11.63 -5.36 -1.54
C ALA A 75 -11.00 -5.77 -0.20
N GLN A 76 -9.71 -5.49 -0.04
CA GLN A 76 -8.95 -5.60 1.21
C GLN A 76 -8.63 -4.19 1.76
N ASN A 77 -8.75 -4.00 3.08
CA ASN A 77 -8.43 -2.70 3.69
C ASN A 77 -6.94 -2.37 3.53
N TRP A 78 -6.07 -3.35 3.84
CA TRP A 78 -4.62 -3.23 3.72
C TRP A 78 -4.02 -4.41 2.96
N TYR A 79 -3.10 -4.09 2.06
CA TYR A 79 -2.20 -5.04 1.41
C TYR A 79 -0.77 -4.50 1.47
N ILE A 80 0.11 -5.18 2.22
CA ILE A 80 1.52 -4.80 2.37
C ILE A 80 2.40 -6.02 2.09
N LEU A 81 3.07 -6.02 0.94
CA LEU A 81 3.96 -7.06 0.47
C LEU A 81 5.36 -6.49 0.21
N CYS A 82 6.13 -6.33 1.28
CA CYS A 82 7.51 -5.88 1.25
C CYS A 82 8.49 -7.02 0.93
N GLY A 83 9.58 -6.69 0.25
CA GLY A 83 10.74 -7.57 0.13
C GLY A 83 11.48 -7.72 1.46
N ASN A 84 12.27 -8.79 1.59
CA ASN A 84 13.03 -9.03 2.80
C ASN A 84 14.10 -7.93 3.01
N GLY A 85 13.99 -7.20 4.12
CA GLY A 85 14.92 -6.14 4.49
C GLY A 85 14.90 -4.91 3.57
N SER A 86 13.82 -4.69 2.81
CA SER A 86 13.67 -3.50 1.95
C SER A 86 12.71 -2.46 2.48
N CYS A 87 11.81 -2.79 3.40
CA CYS A 87 10.92 -1.81 4.03
C CYS A 87 11.43 -1.39 5.42
N SER A 88 11.32 -0.09 5.72
CA SER A 88 11.72 0.49 7.00
C SER A 88 10.88 1.72 7.39
N GLY A 89 10.68 1.95 8.69
CA GLY A 89 10.15 3.22 9.21
C GLY A 89 8.71 3.54 8.81
N PHE A 90 7.82 2.55 8.73
CA PHE A 90 6.41 2.81 8.42
C PHE A 90 5.69 3.34 9.66
N THR A 91 4.93 4.41 9.49
CA THR A 91 4.11 5.03 10.53
C THR A 91 2.64 4.98 10.12
N PHE A 92 1.79 4.48 11.01
CA PHE A 92 0.34 4.46 10.83
C PHE A 92 -0.30 5.22 12.00
N SER A 93 -1.13 6.24 11.71
CA SER A 93 -1.74 7.06 12.76
C SER A 93 -3.12 7.57 12.36
N GLY A 94 -4.13 7.30 13.18
CA GLY A 94 -5.50 7.80 12.97
C GLY A 94 -6.17 7.27 11.69
N ASN A 95 -5.70 6.15 11.13
CA ASN A 95 -6.31 5.52 9.97
C ASN A 95 -7.56 4.73 10.39
N ALA A 96 -8.57 4.69 9.52
CA ALA A 96 -9.83 3.99 9.76
C ALA A 96 -10.44 3.56 8.43
N ILE A 97 -9.92 2.47 7.85
CA ILE A 97 -10.39 1.91 6.59
C ILE A 97 -11.28 0.71 6.91
N THR A 98 -12.53 0.75 6.47
CA THR A 98 -13.52 -0.30 6.76
C THR A 98 -14.26 -0.74 5.49
N GLY A 99 -15.12 -1.75 5.61
CA GLY A 99 -15.97 -2.23 4.51
C GLY A 99 -15.38 -3.38 3.68
N GLY A 100 -14.05 -3.52 3.63
CA GLY A 100 -13.42 -4.64 2.94
C GLY A 100 -13.85 -5.99 3.52
N GLY A 101 -14.38 -6.86 2.66
CA GLY A 101 -14.83 -8.20 3.04
C GLY A 101 -13.73 -9.26 2.91
N LYS A 102 -12.62 -8.95 2.24
CA LYS A 102 -11.44 -9.80 2.20
C LYS A 102 -10.48 -9.41 3.32
N THR A 103 -9.95 -10.42 4.03
CA THR A 103 -8.96 -10.21 5.10
C THR A 103 -7.75 -9.47 4.58
N SER A 104 -7.31 -8.42 5.30
CA SER A 104 -6.08 -7.70 4.98
C SER A 104 -4.85 -8.61 5.08
N SER A 105 -3.82 -8.35 4.27
CA SER A 105 -2.58 -9.15 4.24
C SER A 105 -1.35 -8.26 4.31
N CYS A 106 -0.50 -8.47 5.31
CA CYS A 106 0.69 -7.66 5.53
C CYS A 106 1.89 -8.53 5.93
N ASN A 107 3.09 -8.11 5.54
CA ASN A 107 4.34 -8.71 6.03
C ASN A 107 5.32 -7.68 6.64
N TYR A 108 4.91 -6.41 6.77
CA TYR A 108 5.70 -5.35 7.37
C TYR A 108 4.80 -4.32 8.08
N PRO A 109 5.21 -3.74 9.25
CA PRO A 109 6.42 -4.08 10.02
C PRO A 109 6.35 -5.46 10.68
N THR A 110 5.14 -6.02 10.79
CA THR A 110 4.87 -7.38 11.26
C THR A 110 3.93 -8.07 10.28
N LYS A 111 3.52 -9.30 10.60
CA LYS A 111 2.50 -10.02 9.82
C LYS A 111 1.06 -9.52 10.05
N THR A 112 0.88 -8.54 10.93
CA THR A 112 -0.41 -7.96 11.27
C THR A 112 -0.56 -6.61 10.57
N CYS A 113 -1.67 -6.43 9.86
CA CYS A 113 -2.01 -5.14 9.25
C CYS A 113 -2.53 -4.14 10.28
N PRO A 114 -2.49 -2.83 9.98
CA PRO A 114 -3.25 -1.85 10.76
C PRO A 114 -4.73 -2.23 10.78
N SER A 115 -5.34 -2.16 11.97
CA SER A 115 -6.78 -2.35 12.18
C SER A 115 -7.55 -1.10 11.75
#